data_AF-A0A1C5YUR8-F1
#
_entry.id   AF-A0A1C5YUR8-F1
#
_cell.length_a   1.000
_cell.length_b   1.000
_cell.length_c   1.000
_cell.angle_alpha   90.00
_cell.angle_beta   90.00
_cell.angle_gamma   90.00
#
_symmetry.space_group_name_H-M   'P 1'
#
loop_
_entity.id
_entity.type
_entity.pdbx_description
1 polymer ?
#
loop_
_entity_poly.entity_id
_entity_poly.type
_entity_poly.pdbx_seq_one_letter_code
_entity_poly.pdbx_strand_id
1 'polypeptide(L)' 'MKKKVVVTYEDGGKLIYRGYNEEDDSYFLTYPRFSLGVVKVTRQYYPLKDNEEVTLFSK' A
#
# COMPACT_ATOMS: atom_id res chain seq x y z
N MET A 1 -8.31 5.66 -10.68
CA MET A 1 -7.76 4.48 -11.38
C MET A 1 -7.55 3.38 -10.35
N LYS A 2 -7.99 2.15 -10.60
CA LYS A 2 -7.88 1.06 -9.62
C LYS A 2 -6.41 0.82 -9.28
N LYS A 3 -6.11 0.67 -7.99
CA LYS A 3 -4.77 0.31 -7.50
C LYS A 3 -4.80 -0.89 -6.58
N LYS A 4 -3.64 -1.55 -6.50
CA LYS A 4 -3.26 -2.54 -5.50
C LYS A 4 -2.35 -1.83 -4.50
N VAL A 5 -2.66 -1.88 -3.21
CA VAL A 5 -1.78 -1.37 -2.16
C VAL A 5 -1.43 -2.51 -1.21
N VAL A 6 -0.14 -2.66 -0.90
CA VAL A 6 0.36 -3.69 0.02
C VAL A 6 1.02 -2.99 1.19
N VAL A 7 0.50 -3.26 2.39
CA VAL A 7 1.08 -2.81 3.65
C VAL A 7 1.78 -4.01 4.29
N THR A 8 3.08 -3.87 4.56
CA THR A 8 3.92 -4.90 5.20
C THR A 8 4.31 -4.46 6.59
N TYR A 9 4.17 -5.37 7.56
CA TYR A 9 4.44 -5.13 8.98
C TYR A 9 5.76 -5.78 9.43
N GLU A 10 6.30 -5.32 10.55
CA GLU A 10 7.55 -5.76 11.20
C GLU A 10 7.51 -7.25 11.56
N ASP A 11 6.33 -7.79 11.87
CA ASP A 11 6.10 -9.21 12.15
C ASP A 11 6.06 -10.11 10.89
N GLY A 12 6.23 -9.51 9.70
CA GLY A 12 6.12 -10.19 8.41
C GLY A 12 4.68 -10.29 7.87
N GLY A 13 3.69 -9.81 8.63
CA GLY A 13 2.31 -9.70 8.21
C GLY A 13 2.15 -8.81 6.98
N LYS A 14 1.17 -9.14 6.12
CA LYS A 14 0.86 -8.37 4.91
C LYS A 14 -0.62 -8.16 4.77
N LEU A 15 -1.00 -6.94 4.43
CA LEU A 15 -2.38 -6.57 4.17
C LEU A 15 -2.50 -5.97 2.77
N ILE A 16 -3.35 -6.58 1.93
CA ILE A 16 -3.42 -6.32 0.50
C ILE A 16 -4.78 -5.74 0.15
N TYR A 17 -4.80 -4.49 -0.30
CA TYR A 17 -5.98 -3.81 -0.83
C TYR A 17 -5.99 -3.94 -2.35
N ARG A 18 -7.04 -4.53 -2.94
CA ARG A 18 -7.19 -4.70 -4.40
C ARG A 18 -8.36 -3.89 -4.92
N GLY A 19 -8.20 -3.28 -6.09
CA GLY A 19 -9.27 -2.52 -6.74
C GLY A 19 -9.66 -1.24 -6.00
N TYR A 20 -8.81 -0.78 -5.08
CA TYR A 20 -9.03 0.43 -4.30
C TYR A 20 -9.02 1.63 -5.24
N ASN A 21 -10.07 2.45 -5.19
CA ASN A 21 -10.37 3.36 -6.30
C ASN A 21 -10.44 4.84 -5.91
N GLU A 22 -10.50 5.18 -4.62
CA GLU A 22 -10.95 6.52 -4.21
C GLU A 22 -10.29 7.16 -2.98
N GLU A 23 -9.15 6.68 -2.48
CA GLU A 23 -8.34 7.53 -1.59
C GLU A 23 -6.95 7.80 -2.13
N ASP A 24 -6.53 9.03 -1.89
CA ASP A 24 -5.17 9.51 -1.97
C ASP A 24 -4.26 8.59 -1.14
N ASP A 25 -3.02 8.38 -1.58
CA ASP A 25 -2.08 7.45 -0.92
C ASP A 25 -1.87 7.78 0.56
N SER A 26 -2.17 9.03 0.94
CA SER A 26 -2.28 9.49 2.32
C SER A 26 -3.10 8.59 3.23
N TYR A 27 -4.16 7.91 2.77
CA TYR A 27 -4.91 6.97 3.63
C TYR A 27 -4.01 5.91 4.27
N PHE A 28 -3.06 5.36 3.50
CA PHE A 28 -2.15 4.32 3.99
C PHE A 28 -0.98 4.87 4.81
N LEU A 29 -0.76 6.19 4.73
CA LEU A 29 0.35 6.88 5.39
C LEU A 29 -0.08 7.58 6.69
N THR A 30 -1.34 8.02 6.78
CA THR A 30 -1.85 8.82 7.90
C THR A 30 -2.72 8.05 8.87
N TYR A 31 -3.29 6.90 8.49
CA TYR A 31 -4.15 6.15 9.39
C TYR A 31 -3.35 5.51 10.55
N PRO A 32 -3.69 5.80 11.81
CA PRO A 32 -2.94 5.29 12.98
C PRO A 32 -2.87 3.76 13.07
N ARG A 33 -3.84 3.05 12.47
CA ARG A 33 -3.84 1.58 12.44
C ARG A 33 -2.70 0.98 11.59
N PHE A 34 -2.11 1.79 10.71
CA PHE A 34 -0.99 1.40 9.84
C PHE A 34 0.34 2.02 10.27
N SER A 35 0.40 2.84 11.32
CA SER A 35 1.68 3.40 11.77
C SER A 35 2.40 2.48 12.76
N LEU A 36 1.65 1.65 13.50
CA LEU A 36 2.24 0.67 14.43
C LEU A 36 2.78 -0.52 13.66
N GLY A 37 4.11 -0.63 13.64
CA GLY A 37 4.82 -1.79 13.10
C GLY A 37 4.79 -1.91 11.59
N VAL A 38 4.46 -0.87 10.81
CA VAL A 38 4.61 -0.93 9.34
C VAL A 38 6.04 -0.63 8.93
N VAL A 39 6.58 -1.48 8.06
CA VAL A 39 7.92 -1.34 7.48
C VAL A 39 7.90 -0.91 6.02
N LYS A 40 6.82 -1.22 5.29
CA LYS A 40 6.75 -0.93 3.86
C LYS A 40 5.32 -0.78 3.37
N VAL A 41 5.08 0.26 2.58
CA VAL A 41 3.83 0.42 1.82
C VAL A 41 4.17 0.52 0.34
N THR A 42 3.59 -0.35 -0.48
CA THR A 42 3.77 -0.32 -1.93
C THR A 42 2.44 -0.22 -2.67
N ARG A 43 2.46 0.42 -3.84
CA ARG A 43 1.29 0.70 -4.68
C ARG A 43 1.57 0.32 -6.11
N GLN A 44 0.61 -0.32 -6.76
CA GLN A 44 0.67 -0.65 -8.19
C GLN A 44 -0.68 -0.37 -8.84
N TYR A 45 -0.70 0.32 -9.98
CA TYR A 45 -1.95 0.60 -10.71
C TYR A 45 -2.37 -0.58 -11.59
N TYR A 46 -3.68 -0.73 -11.80
CA TYR A 46 -4.20 -1.70 -12.77
C TYR A 46 -4.13 -1.13 -14.19
N PRO A 47 -3.81 -1.98 -15.20
CA PRO A 47 -3.47 -3.41 -15.10
C PRO A 47 -2.06 -3.64 -14.52
N LEU A 48 -1.95 -4.57 -13.55
CA LEU A 48 -0.71 -4.77 -12.79
C LEU A 48 0.48 -5.21 -13.65
N LYS A 49 0.23 -5.93 -14.75
CA LYS A 49 1.28 -6.42 -15.65
C LYS A 49 2.05 -5.30 -16.37
N ASP A 50 1.42 -4.13 -16.55
CA ASP A 50 1.94 -3.02 -17.35
C ASP A 50 2.41 -1.85 -16.47
N ASN A 51 2.19 -1.93 -15.16
CA ASN A 51 2.47 -0.85 -14.23
C ASN A 51 3.44 -1.32 -13.15
N GLU A 52 4.47 -0.53 -12.89
CA GLU A 52 5.45 -0.84 -11.85
C GLU A 52 4.89 -0.63 -10.45
N GLU A 53 5.43 -1.39 -9.50
CA GLU A 53 5.16 -1.21 -8.09
C GLU A 53 6.00 -0.05 -7.54
N VAL A 54 5.33 0.96 -6.98
CA VAL A 54 5.94 2.15 -6.38
C VAL A 54 5.92 2.01 -4.87
N THR A 55 7.05 2.26 -4.22
CA THR A 55 7.12 2.33 -2.75
C THR A 55 6.66 3.71 -2.30
N LEU A 56 5.61 3.74 -1.47
CA LEU A 56 5.07 4.97 -0.88
C LEU A 56 5.74 5.27 0.48
N PHE A 57 6.18 4.23 1.17
CA PHE A 57 6.84 4.31 2.47
C PHE A 57 7.76 3.11 2.68
N SER A 58 8.91 3.35 3.31
CA SER A 58 9.83 2.34 3.83
C SER A 58 10.50 2.87 5.09
N LYS A 59 10.58 2.06 6.14
CA LYS A 59 11.34 2.33 7.38
C LYS A 59 12.73 1.72 7.31
#